data_AF-A0AAN9IDK9-F1
#
_entry.id   AF-A0AAN9IDK9-F1
#
_cell.length_a   1.000
_cell.length_b   1.000
_cell.length_c   1.000
_cell.angle_alpha   90.00
_cell.angle_beta   90.00
_cell.angle_gamma   90.00
#
_symmetry.space_group_name_H-M   'P 1'
#
loop_
_entity.id
_entity.type
_entity.pdbx_description
1 polymer ?
#
loop_
_entity_poly.entity_id
_entity_poly.type
_entity_poly.pdbx_seq_one_letter_code
_entity_poly.pdbx_strand_id
1 'polypeptide(L)'
;MDMQPKTEHGSPQPVFTSSFSNHANLDDMSVPQLVSRMRTASRRDEFDSLEKVLVAKDAKLKDEVTSLQVKYEMERLNKLQAEEEMKKKDEECQKGKRAKELYQKLLKEVKESELVNMETIKELRDKNIGLLDENCKLKELITKLVDDSIALAKLRVKVSELEDESVEFEARKKNWEDGMLLTSVDASGSGGNVEWEEPKAEPQELSELNEMDVVAMNGPAFASDFGTNIIDIKDSDDDQTHPRQEENLSSRSSWNLEDGKLFEEPHYCCQMVLLYL
;
A
#
# COMPACT_ATOMS: atom_id res chain seq x y z
N MET A 1 -24.03 98.32 -24.77
CA MET A 1 -23.76 96.88 -24.82
C MET A 1 -22.24 96.73 -24.85
N ASP A 2 -21.58 96.76 -23.69
CA ASP A 2 -21.48 95.65 -22.71
C ASP A 2 -20.68 94.48 -23.29
N MET A 3 -19.71 93.84 -22.63
CA MET A 3 -19.00 94.03 -21.37
C MET A 3 -17.66 93.33 -21.57
N GLN A 4 -16.59 93.92 -21.04
CA GLN A 4 -15.26 93.33 -20.94
C GLN A 4 -15.22 92.36 -19.73
N PRO A 5 -14.68 91.12 -19.84
CA PRO A 5 -14.40 90.33 -18.65
C PRO A 5 -13.02 90.69 -18.07
N LYS A 6 -13.04 91.13 -16.81
CA LYS A 6 -11.88 91.33 -15.93
C LYS A 6 -11.25 90.00 -15.53
N THR A 7 -9.93 89.99 -15.46
CA THR A 7 -9.10 89.04 -14.71
C THR A 7 -9.37 89.22 -13.20
N GLU A 8 -9.69 88.14 -12.49
CA GLU A 8 -9.43 88.03 -11.05
C GLU A 8 -8.80 86.68 -10.70
N HIS A 9 -7.78 86.80 -9.86
CA HIS A 9 -7.01 85.74 -9.24
C HIS A 9 -7.87 84.91 -8.29
N GLY A 10 -7.72 83.59 -8.40
CA GLY A 10 -8.22 82.65 -7.41
C GLY A 10 -7.74 81.26 -7.78
N SER A 11 -6.43 81.03 -7.67
CA SER A 11 -5.87 79.68 -7.74
C SER A 11 -6.07 79.05 -6.37
N PRO A 12 -6.95 78.03 -6.21
CA PRO A 12 -6.85 77.16 -5.07
C PRO A 12 -5.66 76.26 -5.35
N GLN A 13 -4.56 76.45 -4.62
CA GLN A 13 -3.59 75.38 -4.47
C GLN A 13 -4.37 74.13 -4.02
N PRO A 14 -4.22 72.98 -4.70
CA PRO A 14 -4.61 71.74 -4.09
C PRO A 14 -3.63 71.55 -2.93
N VAL A 15 -4.11 71.81 -1.71
CA VAL A 15 -3.43 71.42 -0.49
C VAL A 15 -3.43 69.90 -0.48
N PHE A 16 -2.40 69.30 -1.07
CA PHE A 16 -2.09 67.89 -0.93
C PHE A 16 -1.50 67.65 0.47
N THR A 17 -2.28 67.88 1.51
CA THR A 17 -2.07 67.21 2.79
C THR A 17 -2.86 65.90 2.74
N SER A 18 -2.46 65.00 1.85
CA SER A 18 -2.76 63.59 2.08
C SER A 18 -1.67 63.07 3.00
N SER A 19 -1.94 63.16 4.30
CA SER A 19 -1.33 62.28 5.29
C SER A 19 -1.74 60.84 4.95
N PHE A 20 -1.07 60.23 3.96
CA PHE A 20 -1.18 58.81 3.65
C PHE A 20 -0.39 58.00 4.68
N SER A 21 -0.76 58.12 5.95
CA SER A 21 -0.44 57.13 6.98
C SER A 21 -1.43 55.96 6.84
N ASN A 22 -1.54 55.40 5.64
CA ASN A 22 -2.21 54.13 5.44
C ASN A 22 -1.09 53.08 5.36
N HIS A 23 -0.74 52.53 6.53
CA HIS A 23 -0.10 51.22 6.65
C HIS A 23 -1.07 50.12 6.19
N ALA A 24 -1.65 50.27 5.00
CA ALA A 24 -2.32 49.19 4.32
C ALA A 24 -1.27 48.10 4.08
N ASN A 25 -1.60 46.87 4.45
CA ASN A 25 -0.72 45.71 4.36
C ASN A 25 -0.19 45.57 2.92
N LEU A 26 1.08 45.91 2.72
CA LEU A 26 1.73 45.88 1.39
C LEU A 26 1.74 44.46 0.82
N ASP A 27 1.76 43.45 1.69
CA ASP A 27 1.76 42.05 1.29
C ASP A 27 0.44 41.63 0.62
N ASP A 28 -0.67 42.30 0.93
CA ASP A 28 -1.99 41.96 0.35
C ASP A 28 -2.25 42.67 -0.99
N MET A 29 -1.45 43.68 -1.36
CA MET A 29 -1.64 44.42 -2.60
C MET A 29 -1.23 43.61 -3.83
N SER A 30 -1.98 43.75 -4.91
CA SER A 30 -1.58 43.17 -6.20
C SER A 30 -0.34 43.87 -6.75
N VAL A 31 0.42 43.20 -7.63
CA VAL A 31 1.60 43.80 -8.28
C VAL A 31 1.28 45.13 -8.97
N PRO A 32 0.15 45.29 -9.71
CA PRO A 32 -0.24 46.58 -10.27
C PRO A 32 -0.49 47.68 -9.22
N GLN A 33 -1.06 47.33 -8.06
CA GLN A 33 -1.28 48.28 -6.95
C GLN A 33 0.05 48.71 -6.32
N LEU A 34 0.96 47.76 -6.10
CA LEU A 34 2.31 48.05 -5.59
C LEU A 34 3.09 48.95 -6.56
N VAL A 35 3.05 48.65 -7.86
CA VAL A 35 3.69 49.47 -8.91
C VAL A 35 3.08 50.87 -8.98
N SER A 36 1.76 50.99 -8.82
CA SER A 36 1.08 52.29 -8.80
C SER A 36 1.52 53.12 -7.59
N ARG A 37 1.62 52.49 -6.41
CA ARG A 37 2.12 53.14 -5.20
C ARG A 37 3.58 53.56 -5.33
N MET A 38 4.42 52.72 -5.95
CA MET A 38 5.82 53.00 -6.23
C MET A 38 5.99 54.24 -7.13
N ARG A 39 5.13 54.43 -8.13
CA ARG A 39 5.15 55.63 -8.99
C ARG A 39 4.77 56.92 -8.26
N THR A 40 3.99 56.81 -7.20
CA THR A 40 3.55 57.96 -6.37
C THR A 40 4.40 58.17 -5.12
N ALA A 41 5.27 57.21 -4.78
CA ALA A 41 6.13 57.28 -3.61
C ALA A 41 7.21 58.35 -3.82
N SER A 42 7.41 59.20 -2.82
CA SER A 42 8.41 60.29 -2.88
C SER A 42 9.54 60.09 -1.87
N ARG A 43 9.40 59.11 -0.97
CA ARG A 43 10.35 58.83 0.13
C ARG A 43 11.13 57.55 -0.16
N ARG A 44 12.44 57.58 0.06
CA ARG A 44 13.33 56.42 -0.14
C ARG A 44 12.87 55.19 0.65
N ASP A 45 12.47 55.38 1.91
CA ASP A 45 12.06 54.28 2.78
C ASP A 45 10.80 53.55 2.26
N GLU A 46 9.90 54.26 1.57
CA GLU A 46 8.72 53.65 0.94
C GLU A 46 9.12 52.79 -0.26
N PHE A 47 10.09 53.24 -1.06
CA PHE A 47 10.65 52.44 -2.15
C PHE A 47 11.31 51.16 -1.64
N ASP A 48 12.18 51.27 -0.63
CA ASP A 48 12.89 50.11 -0.06
C ASP A 48 11.89 49.08 0.51
N SER A 49 10.79 49.55 1.10
CA SER A 49 9.72 48.66 1.59
C SER A 49 8.96 47.96 0.46
N LEU A 50 8.65 48.67 -0.63
CA LEU A 50 7.94 48.12 -1.79
C LEU A 50 8.81 47.13 -2.56
N GLU A 51 10.10 47.43 -2.71
CA GLU A 51 11.08 46.55 -3.35
C GLU A 51 11.19 45.23 -2.59
N LYS A 52 11.30 45.27 -1.26
CA LYS A 52 11.31 44.05 -0.43
C LYS A 52 10.08 43.17 -0.66
N VAL A 53 8.89 43.77 -0.67
CA VAL A 53 7.62 43.04 -0.90
C VAL A 53 7.58 42.47 -2.32
N LEU A 54 8.03 43.22 -3.33
CA LEU A 54 8.07 42.75 -4.72
C LEU A 54 9.07 41.60 -4.90
N VAL A 55 10.27 41.70 -4.32
CA VAL A 55 11.28 40.62 -4.34
C VAL A 55 10.77 39.36 -3.63
N ALA A 56 10.13 39.51 -2.47
CA ALA A 56 9.54 38.38 -1.75
C ALA A 56 8.42 37.70 -2.56
N LYS A 57 7.56 38.49 -3.25
CA LYS A 57 6.52 37.97 -4.13
C LYS A 57 7.08 37.28 -5.36
N ASP A 58 8.12 37.83 -5.98
CA ASP A 58 8.80 37.20 -7.13
C ASP A 58 9.43 35.85 -6.74
N ALA A 59 10.11 35.79 -5.59
CA ALA A 59 10.66 34.54 -5.06
C ALA A 59 9.55 33.51 -4.82
N LYS A 60 8.46 33.90 -4.14
CA LYS A 60 7.30 33.02 -3.90
C LYS A 60 6.67 32.50 -5.20
N LEU A 61 6.50 33.37 -6.20
CA LEU A 61 5.93 32.97 -7.49
C LEU A 61 6.86 32.02 -8.25
N LYS A 62 8.18 32.22 -8.19
CA LYS A 62 9.15 31.27 -8.76
C LYS A 62 9.07 29.90 -8.09
N ASP A 63 8.95 29.86 -6.77
CA ASP A 63 8.77 28.61 -6.02
C ASP A 63 7.45 27.92 -6.40
N GLU A 64 6.37 28.69 -6.57
CA GLU A 64 5.07 28.16 -7.00
C GLU A 64 5.12 27.61 -8.43
N VAL A 65 5.75 28.33 -9.36
CA VAL A 65 5.93 27.90 -10.75
C VAL A 65 6.74 26.60 -10.82
N THR A 66 7.85 26.51 -10.08
CA THR A 66 8.68 25.29 -10.05
C THR A 66 7.93 24.12 -9.42
N SER A 67 7.19 24.36 -8.33
CA SER A 67 6.32 23.35 -7.69
C SER A 67 5.23 22.84 -8.64
N LEU A 68 4.55 23.73 -9.35
CA LEU A 68 3.53 23.35 -10.34
C LEU A 68 4.13 22.60 -11.51
N GLN A 69 5.31 22.98 -11.98
CA GLN A 69 6.01 22.27 -13.05
C GLN A 69 6.36 20.83 -12.65
N VAL A 70 6.84 20.61 -11.42
CA VAL A 70 7.13 19.26 -10.90
C VAL A 70 5.84 18.43 -10.81
N LYS A 71 4.75 19.00 -10.28
CA LYS A 71 3.45 18.32 -10.21
C LYS A 71 2.93 17.92 -11.59
N TYR A 72 3.03 18.82 -12.56
CA TYR A 72 2.61 18.56 -13.93
C TYR A 72 3.40 17.43 -14.59
N GLU A 73 4.73 17.43 -14.47
CA GLU A 73 5.57 16.37 -15.04
C GLU A 73 5.30 15.01 -14.36
N MET A 74 5.09 15.01 -13.04
CA MET A 74 4.71 13.80 -12.30
C MET A 74 3.36 13.24 -12.75
N GLU A 75 2.34 14.09 -12.89
CA GLU A 75 1.02 13.68 -13.39
C GLU A 75 1.10 13.16 -14.83
N ARG A 76 1.90 13.81 -15.69
CA ARG A 76 2.13 13.33 -17.06
C ARG A 76 2.75 11.94 -17.09
N LEU A 77 3.76 11.68 -16.25
CA LEU A 77 4.39 10.36 -16.13
C LEU A 77 3.42 9.30 -15.61
N ASN A 78 2.65 9.63 -14.56
CA ASN A 78 1.64 8.72 -14.01
C ASN A 78 0.58 8.35 -15.06
N LYS A 79 0.14 9.31 -15.87
CA LYS A 79 -0.80 9.06 -16.96
C LYS A 79 -0.23 8.11 -18.01
N LEU A 80 1.02 8.31 -18.42
CA LEU A 80 1.70 7.44 -19.40
C LEU A 80 1.84 6.01 -18.85
N GLN A 81 2.22 5.86 -17.58
CA GLN A 81 2.32 4.55 -16.95
C GLN A 81 0.97 3.83 -16.90
N ALA A 82 -0.09 4.53 -16.49
CA ALA A 82 -1.44 3.97 -16.47
C ALA A 82 -1.92 3.54 -17.86
N GLU A 83 -1.60 4.30 -18.90
CA GLU A 83 -1.92 3.96 -20.29
C GLU A 83 -1.18 2.71 -20.78
N GLU A 84 0.10 2.57 -20.44
CA GLU A 84 0.90 1.37 -20.76
C GLU A 84 0.37 0.12 -20.04
N GLU A 85 0.04 0.23 -18.75
CA GLU A 85 -0.53 -0.86 -17.97
C GLU A 85 -1.89 -1.31 -18.53
N MET A 86 -2.75 -0.36 -18.90
CA MET A 86 -4.02 -0.64 -19.55
C MET A 86 -3.83 -1.35 -20.88
N LYS A 87 -2.91 -0.89 -21.71
CA LYS A 87 -2.58 -1.52 -22.99
C LYS A 87 -2.09 -2.96 -22.81
N LYS A 88 -1.23 -3.21 -21.83
CA LYS A 88 -0.76 -4.56 -21.52
C LYS A 88 -1.90 -5.50 -21.12
N LYS A 89 -2.82 -5.03 -20.25
CA LYS A 89 -4.01 -5.79 -19.85
C LYS A 89 -4.93 -6.08 -21.03
N ASP A 90 -5.12 -5.12 -21.92
CA ASP A 90 -5.91 -5.30 -23.15
C ASP A 90 -5.30 -6.35 -24.08
N GLU A 91 -3.98 -6.33 -24.27
CA GLU A 91 -3.26 -7.32 -25.07
C GLU A 91 -3.38 -8.74 -24.47
N GLU A 92 -3.29 -8.87 -23.16
CA GLU A 92 -3.49 -10.13 -22.43
C GLU A 92 -4.93 -10.64 -22.57
N CYS A 93 -5.92 -9.76 -22.43
CA CYS A 93 -7.34 -10.08 -22.65
C CYS A 93 -7.58 -10.57 -24.09
N GLN A 94 -7.01 -9.91 -25.10
CA GLN A 94 -7.11 -10.34 -26.49
C GLN A 94 -6.42 -11.69 -26.76
N LYS A 95 -5.27 -11.95 -26.12
CA LYS A 95 -4.62 -13.27 -26.18
C LYS A 95 -5.50 -14.34 -25.56
N GLY A 96 -6.13 -14.05 -24.41
CA GLY A 96 -7.08 -14.96 -23.74
C GLY A 96 -8.30 -15.28 -24.61
N LYS A 97 -8.90 -14.27 -25.26
CA LYS A 97 -10.01 -14.46 -26.21
C LYS A 97 -9.61 -15.38 -27.36
N ARG A 98 -8.47 -15.11 -28.02
CA ARG A 98 -7.95 -15.94 -29.11
C ARG A 98 -7.67 -17.38 -28.67
N ALA A 99 -7.07 -17.57 -27.50
CA ALA A 99 -6.82 -18.90 -26.96
C ALA A 99 -8.13 -19.66 -26.72
N LYS A 100 -9.14 -19.01 -26.12
CA LYS A 100 -10.46 -19.59 -25.89
C LYS A 100 -11.14 -20.00 -27.21
N GLU A 101 -11.12 -19.14 -28.22
CA GLU A 101 -11.66 -19.43 -29.55
C GLU A 101 -10.95 -20.63 -30.20
N LEU A 102 -9.62 -20.70 -30.10
CA LEU A 102 -8.83 -21.83 -30.59
C LEU A 102 -9.19 -23.14 -29.86
N TYR A 103 -9.31 -23.11 -28.54
CA TYR A 103 -9.74 -24.27 -27.76
C TYR A 103 -11.14 -24.74 -28.14
N GLN A 104 -12.10 -23.81 -28.29
CA GLN A 104 -13.46 -24.16 -28.72
C GLN A 104 -13.47 -24.78 -30.11
N LYS A 105 -12.67 -24.23 -31.04
CA LYS A 105 -12.52 -24.79 -32.38
C LYS A 105 -11.95 -26.20 -32.35
N LEU A 106 -10.84 -26.40 -31.62
CA LEU A 106 -10.22 -27.72 -31.47
C LEU A 106 -11.17 -28.74 -30.82
N LEU A 107 -11.91 -28.32 -29.78
CA LEU A 107 -12.89 -29.17 -29.13
C LEU A 107 -13.99 -29.62 -30.08
N LYS A 108 -14.44 -28.71 -30.97
CA LYS A 108 -15.42 -29.04 -32.01
C LYS A 108 -14.83 -30.04 -33.02
N GLU A 109 -13.61 -29.81 -33.50
CA GLU A 109 -12.93 -30.72 -34.43
C GLU A 109 -12.72 -32.12 -33.82
N VAL A 110 -12.34 -32.20 -32.55
CA VAL A 110 -12.18 -33.47 -31.82
C VAL A 110 -13.52 -34.19 -31.68
N LYS A 111 -14.61 -33.47 -31.36
CA LYS A 111 -15.96 -34.05 -31.29
C LYS A 111 -16.46 -34.55 -32.65
N GLU A 112 -16.11 -33.86 -33.73
CA GLU A 112 -16.48 -34.23 -35.11
C GLU A 112 -15.61 -35.38 -35.66
N SER A 113 -14.40 -35.55 -35.13
CA SER A 113 -13.56 -36.70 -35.47
C SER A 113 -14.05 -37.97 -34.76
N GLU A 114 -14.52 -38.96 -35.51
CA GLU A 114 -14.81 -40.33 -35.02
C GLU A 114 -13.58 -41.06 -34.43
N LEU A 115 -12.42 -40.40 -34.39
CA LEU A 115 -11.16 -40.88 -33.81
C LEU A 115 -11.16 -40.97 -32.29
N VAL A 116 -12.18 -40.42 -31.64
CA VAL A 116 -12.29 -40.42 -30.20
C VAL A 116 -12.91 -41.74 -29.72
N ASN A 117 -12.03 -42.70 -29.43
CA ASN A 117 -12.44 -43.86 -28.64
C ASN A 117 -12.87 -43.37 -27.25
N MET A 118 -14.18 -43.31 -27.02
CA MET A 118 -14.77 -42.86 -25.76
C MET A 118 -14.20 -43.62 -24.55
N GLU A 119 -13.82 -44.89 -24.73
CA GLU A 119 -13.18 -45.68 -23.69
C GLU A 119 -11.80 -45.10 -23.31
N THR A 120 -10.99 -44.73 -24.32
CA THR A 120 -9.68 -44.10 -24.08
C THR A 120 -9.83 -42.73 -23.40
N ILE A 121 -10.85 -41.93 -23.77
CA ILE A 121 -11.12 -40.68 -23.06
C ILE A 121 -11.50 -40.94 -21.61
N LYS A 122 -12.37 -41.92 -21.35
CA LYS A 122 -12.79 -42.26 -19.99
C LYS A 122 -11.60 -42.70 -19.15
N GLU A 123 -10.76 -43.60 -19.65
CA GLU A 123 -9.53 -44.01 -18.96
C GLU A 123 -8.60 -42.82 -18.66
N LEU A 124 -8.45 -41.89 -19.61
CA LEU A 124 -7.61 -40.70 -19.42
C LEU A 124 -8.21 -39.75 -18.38
N ARG A 125 -9.54 -39.60 -18.32
CA ARG A 125 -10.23 -38.83 -17.28
C ARG A 125 -10.03 -39.45 -15.90
N ASP A 126 -10.23 -40.75 -15.79
CA ASP A 126 -10.07 -41.48 -14.52
C ASP A 126 -8.63 -41.37 -14.00
N LYS A 127 -7.63 -41.54 -14.89
CA LYS A 127 -6.21 -41.32 -14.57
C LYS A 127 -5.91 -39.88 -14.15
N ASN A 128 -6.49 -38.89 -14.84
CA ASN A 128 -6.29 -37.48 -14.52
C ASN A 128 -6.88 -37.13 -13.14
N ILE A 129 -8.09 -37.61 -12.83
CA ILE A 129 -8.71 -37.46 -11.52
C ILE A 129 -7.83 -38.08 -10.42
N GLY A 130 -7.30 -39.29 -10.65
CA GLY A 130 -6.36 -39.93 -9.71
C GLY A 130 -5.08 -39.11 -9.48
N LEU A 131 -4.48 -38.60 -10.56
CA LEU A 131 -3.29 -37.74 -10.47
C LEU A 131 -3.56 -36.41 -9.77
N LEU A 132 -4.74 -35.83 -9.94
CA LEU A 132 -5.13 -34.60 -9.24
C LEU A 132 -5.26 -34.84 -7.73
N ASP A 133 -5.87 -35.96 -7.32
CA ASP A 133 -5.97 -36.34 -5.90
C ASP A 133 -4.57 -36.56 -5.28
N GLU A 134 -3.69 -37.26 -5.99
CA GLU A 134 -2.28 -37.40 -5.59
C GLU A 134 -1.55 -36.06 -5.50
N ASN A 135 -1.75 -35.16 -6.46
CA ASN A 135 -1.13 -33.84 -6.47
C ASN A 135 -1.62 -32.98 -5.29
N CYS A 136 -2.91 -33.05 -4.95
CA CYS A 136 -3.47 -32.38 -3.78
C CYS A 136 -2.82 -32.89 -2.49
N LYS A 137 -2.71 -34.22 -2.31
CA LYS A 137 -2.02 -34.82 -1.15
C LYS A 137 -0.55 -34.40 -1.08
N LEU A 138 0.15 -34.36 -2.21
CA LEU A 138 1.54 -33.90 -2.26
C LEU A 138 1.68 -32.44 -1.85
N LYS A 139 0.76 -31.56 -2.29
CA LYS A 139 0.75 -30.15 -1.87
C LYS A 139 0.54 -30.01 -0.37
N GLU A 140 -0.39 -30.76 0.22
CA GLU A 140 -0.60 -30.76 1.67
C GLU A 140 0.64 -31.21 2.44
N LEU A 141 1.34 -32.24 1.95
CA LEU A 141 2.60 -32.70 2.55
C LEU A 141 3.71 -31.66 2.43
N ILE A 142 3.82 -30.96 1.29
CA ILE A 142 4.78 -29.87 1.12
C ILE A 142 4.50 -28.74 2.11
N THR A 143 3.24 -28.34 2.27
CA THR A 143 2.86 -27.30 3.24
C THR A 143 3.26 -27.71 4.67
N LYS A 144 2.93 -28.94 5.09
CA LYS A 144 3.34 -29.46 6.41
C LYS A 144 4.86 -29.46 6.60
N LEU A 145 5.61 -29.85 5.57
CA LEU A 145 7.08 -29.86 5.62
C LEU A 145 7.66 -28.45 5.77
N VAL A 146 7.03 -27.43 5.16
CA VAL A 146 7.40 -26.04 5.34
C VAL A 146 7.14 -25.59 6.79
N ASP A 147 5.98 -25.92 7.34
CA ASP A 147 5.63 -25.59 8.73
C ASP A 147 6.60 -26.25 9.73
N ASP A 148 6.93 -27.54 9.53
CA ASP A 148 7.90 -28.27 10.35
C ASP A 148 9.31 -27.67 10.25
N SER A 149 9.71 -27.23 9.05
CA SER A 149 10.99 -26.54 8.84
C SER A 149 11.06 -25.23 9.63
N ILE A 150 9.97 -24.46 9.65
CA ILE A 150 9.86 -23.23 10.44
C ILE A 150 9.92 -23.54 11.94
N ALA A 151 9.21 -24.57 12.41
CA ALA A 151 9.25 -25.00 13.80
C ALA A 151 10.66 -25.45 14.24
N LEU A 152 11.35 -26.22 13.39
CA LEU A 152 12.73 -26.64 13.63
C LEU A 152 13.69 -25.44 13.68
N ALA A 153 13.51 -24.44 12.83
CA ALA A 153 14.32 -23.22 12.87
C ALA A 153 14.16 -22.48 14.21
N LYS A 154 12.94 -22.37 14.74
CA LYS A 154 12.67 -21.78 16.06
C LYS A 154 13.33 -22.58 17.19
N LEU A 155 13.23 -23.91 17.14
CA LEU A 155 13.88 -24.78 18.13
C LEU A 155 15.41 -24.64 18.10
N ARG A 156 16.02 -24.54 16.92
CA ARG A 156 17.48 -24.31 16.80
C ARG A 156 17.90 -23.01 17.48
N VAL A 157 17.17 -21.92 17.27
CA VAL A 157 17.43 -20.64 17.95
C VAL A 157 17.35 -20.82 19.47
N LYS A 158 16.30 -21.50 19.97
CA LYS A 158 16.13 -21.68 21.40
C LYS A 158 17.22 -22.56 22.04
N VAL A 159 17.70 -23.58 21.33
CA VAL A 159 18.83 -24.39 21.77
C VAL A 159 20.09 -23.54 21.90
N SER A 160 20.38 -22.68 20.92
CA SER A 160 21.55 -21.81 20.99
C SER A 160 21.47 -20.79 22.14
N GLU A 161 20.30 -20.20 22.40
CA GLU A 161 20.10 -19.33 23.58
C GLU A 161 20.37 -20.06 24.90
N LEU A 162 19.87 -21.30 25.04
CA LEU A 162 20.09 -22.10 26.25
C LEU A 162 21.54 -22.56 26.40
N GLU A 163 22.23 -22.83 25.29
CA GLU A 163 23.67 -23.12 25.29
C GLU A 163 24.47 -21.90 25.78
N ASP A 164 24.14 -20.70 25.32
CA ASP A 164 24.77 -19.45 25.78
C ASP A 164 24.50 -19.21 27.28
N GLU A 165 23.24 -19.33 27.74
CA GLU A 165 22.87 -19.21 29.15
C GLU A 165 23.60 -20.25 30.03
N SER A 166 23.76 -21.48 29.54
CA SER A 166 24.50 -22.53 30.25
C SER A 166 25.98 -22.18 30.40
N VAL A 167 26.60 -21.57 29.36
CA VAL A 167 27.99 -21.12 29.42
C VAL A 167 28.16 -19.98 30.42
N GLU A 168 27.24 -19.01 30.43
CA GLU A 168 27.25 -17.91 31.40
C GLU A 168 27.08 -18.41 32.85
N PHE A 169 26.19 -19.38 33.05
CA PHE A 169 25.95 -19.98 34.35
C PHE A 169 27.21 -20.69 34.88
N GLU A 170 27.87 -21.50 34.06
CA GLU A 170 29.13 -22.16 34.44
C GLU A 170 30.26 -21.16 34.70
N ALA A 171 30.34 -20.06 33.93
CA ALA A 171 31.30 -18.98 34.19
C ALA A 171 31.03 -18.28 35.54
N ARG A 172 29.76 -17.99 35.85
CA ARG A 172 29.36 -17.38 37.13
C ARG A 172 29.66 -18.32 38.31
N LYS A 173 29.38 -19.61 38.15
CA LYS A 173 29.69 -20.64 39.16
C LYS A 173 31.19 -20.70 39.43
N LYS A 174 32.03 -20.74 38.40
CA LYS A 174 33.49 -20.73 38.55
C LYS A 174 34.00 -19.48 39.28
N ASN A 175 33.50 -18.29 38.92
CA ASN A 175 33.87 -17.05 39.61
C ASN A 175 33.50 -17.06 41.09
N TRP A 176 32.37 -17.69 41.44
CA TRP A 176 31.93 -17.84 42.83
C TRP A 176 32.83 -18.81 43.61
N GLU A 177 33.19 -19.94 43.01
CA GLU A 177 34.14 -20.92 43.57
C GLU A 177 35.54 -20.29 43.79
N ASP A 178 36.05 -19.54 42.81
CA ASP A 178 37.34 -18.84 42.90
C ASP A 178 37.31 -17.70 43.95
N GLY A 179 36.20 -16.96 44.06
CA GLY A 179 36.03 -15.89 45.05
C GLY A 179 35.92 -16.38 46.49
N MET A 180 35.31 -17.54 46.71
CA MET A 180 35.16 -18.17 48.02
C MET A 180 36.50 -18.69 48.59
N LEU A 181 37.43 -19.08 47.72
CA LEU A 181 38.81 -19.44 48.11
C LEU A 181 39.64 -18.24 48.61
N LEU A 182 39.31 -17.02 48.19
CA LEU A 182 40.06 -15.82 48.56
C LEU A 182 39.72 -15.32 49.99
N THR A 183 38.47 -15.51 50.44
CA THR A 183 38.01 -15.04 51.75
C THR A 183 38.41 -15.95 52.92
N SER A 184 38.92 -17.15 52.63
CA SER A 184 39.34 -18.13 53.64
C SER A 184 40.83 -18.03 54.03
N VAL A 185 41.62 -17.16 53.40
CA VAL A 185 43.08 -17.06 53.64
C VAL A 185 43.48 -16.05 54.72
N ASP A 186 42.64 -15.05 55.07
CA ASP A 186 43.01 -14.00 56.04
C ASP A 186 42.27 -14.03 57.39
N ALA A 187 41.49 -15.09 57.68
CA ALA A 187 40.78 -15.24 58.95
C ALA A 187 41.69 -15.69 60.14
N SER A 188 42.93 -15.17 60.20
CA SER A 188 43.88 -15.37 61.32
C SER A 188 44.04 -14.13 62.22
N GLY A 189 43.32 -13.03 61.98
CA GLY A 189 43.56 -11.79 62.72
C GLY A 189 42.28 -11.05 63.12
N SER A 190 42.03 -11.00 64.43
CA SER A 190 41.08 -10.12 65.12
C SER A 190 39.60 -10.55 65.11
N GLY A 191 39.21 -11.26 66.18
CA GLY A 191 37.83 -11.59 66.51
C GLY A 191 36.99 -10.35 66.79
N GLY A 192 36.23 -9.93 65.78
CA GLY A 192 35.02 -9.12 65.95
C GLY A 192 33.83 -9.99 65.55
N ASN A 193 32.93 -10.22 66.49
CA ASN A 193 31.72 -10.99 66.28
C ASN A 193 30.78 -10.16 65.38
N VAL A 194 30.90 -10.30 64.06
CA VAL A 194 29.98 -9.68 63.10
C VAL A 194 28.83 -10.66 62.92
N GLU A 195 27.72 -10.32 63.53
CA GLU A 195 26.41 -10.94 63.37
C GLU A 195 26.00 -10.80 61.90
N TRP A 196 26.08 -11.89 61.16
CA TRP A 196 25.61 -11.96 59.79
C TRP A 196 24.08 -11.92 59.80
N GLU A 197 23.50 -10.78 59.48
CA GLU A 197 22.09 -10.70 59.11
C GLU A 197 21.92 -11.32 57.72
N GLU A 198 21.15 -12.40 57.68
CA GLU A 198 20.74 -13.11 56.48
C GLU A 198 20.05 -12.12 55.52
N PRO A 199 20.58 -11.88 54.31
CA PRO A 199 19.94 -10.99 53.36
C PRO A 199 18.59 -11.61 52.98
N LYS A 200 17.51 -10.98 53.46
CA LYS A 200 16.14 -11.27 53.03
C LYS A 200 16.07 -11.08 51.52
N ALA A 201 16.05 -12.19 50.80
CA ALA A 201 15.65 -12.21 49.40
C ALA A 201 14.21 -11.69 49.32
N GLU A 202 14.04 -10.43 48.91
CA GLU A 202 12.76 -9.93 48.45
C GLU A 202 12.35 -10.79 47.24
N PRO A 203 11.18 -11.47 47.28
CA PRO A 203 10.67 -12.18 46.13
C PRO A 203 10.36 -11.15 45.05
N GLN A 204 11.23 -11.02 44.06
CA GLN A 204 10.89 -10.32 42.82
C GLN A 204 9.71 -11.03 42.19
N GLU A 205 8.61 -10.29 42.02
CA GLU A 205 7.38 -10.71 41.37
C GLU A 205 7.68 -11.14 39.92
N LEU A 206 7.83 -12.45 39.70
CA LEU A 206 7.86 -13.08 38.38
C LEU A 206 6.43 -13.33 37.86
N SER A 207 5.52 -12.35 38.01
CA SER A 207 4.12 -12.46 37.56
C SER A 207 3.82 -11.80 36.20
N GLU A 208 4.80 -11.20 35.50
CA GLU A 208 4.51 -10.38 34.30
C GLU A 208 5.07 -10.91 32.96
N LEU A 209 5.30 -12.22 32.79
CA LEU A 209 5.74 -12.78 31.49
C LEU A 209 4.89 -13.94 30.96
N ASN A 210 3.56 -13.88 31.11
CA ASN A 210 2.67 -14.81 30.42
C ASN A 210 1.47 -14.17 29.71
N GLU A 211 1.58 -12.90 29.33
CA GLU A 211 0.72 -12.26 28.32
C GLU A 211 1.54 -11.99 27.06
N MET A 212 2.09 -13.04 26.44
CA MET A 212 2.27 -12.99 24.99
C MET A 212 0.91 -13.31 24.40
N ASP A 213 0.27 -12.25 23.89
CA ASP A 213 -0.88 -12.30 22.99
C ASP A 213 -0.74 -13.49 22.04
N VAL A 214 -1.47 -14.56 22.36
CA VAL A 214 -1.96 -15.48 21.33
C VAL A 214 -3.00 -14.67 20.58
N VAL A 215 -2.53 -13.81 19.67
CA VAL A 215 -3.36 -13.31 18.57
C VAL A 215 -3.80 -14.56 17.84
N ALA A 216 -4.98 -15.04 18.21
CA ALA A 216 -5.74 -15.98 17.44
C ALA A 216 -5.90 -15.34 16.06
N MET A 217 -5.03 -15.75 15.14
CA MET A 217 -5.29 -15.75 13.72
C MET A 217 -6.43 -16.74 13.48
N ASN A 218 -7.61 -16.40 14.00
CA ASN A 218 -8.88 -16.86 13.49
C ASN A 218 -8.98 -16.23 12.10
N GLY A 219 -8.31 -16.87 11.14
CA GLY A 219 -8.63 -16.68 9.74
C GLY A 219 -10.14 -16.88 9.59
N PRO A 220 -10.80 -16.07 8.75
CA PRO A 220 -12.24 -16.22 8.55
C PRO A 220 -12.52 -17.67 8.18
N ALA A 221 -13.39 -18.31 8.97
CA ALA A 221 -13.97 -19.59 8.63
C ALA A 221 -14.63 -19.44 7.25
N PHE A 222 -13.94 -19.88 6.21
CA PHE A 222 -14.56 -20.18 4.93
C PHE A 222 -15.50 -21.35 5.23
N ALA A 223 -16.76 -21.01 5.49
CA ALA A 223 -17.87 -21.94 5.37
C ALA A 223 -17.84 -22.46 3.93
N SER A 224 -17.15 -23.57 3.78
CA SER A 224 -17.10 -24.40 2.59
C SER A 224 -18.47 -25.06 2.47
N ASP A 225 -19.45 -24.26 2.06
CA ASP A 225 -20.78 -24.70 1.65
C ASP A 225 -20.63 -25.33 0.26
N PHE A 226 -20.00 -26.50 0.20
CA PHE A 226 -20.11 -27.40 -0.95
C PHE A 226 -21.50 -28.03 -0.88
N GLY A 227 -22.49 -27.26 -1.32
CA GLY A 227 -23.74 -27.83 -1.78
C GLY A 227 -23.42 -28.81 -2.89
N THR A 228 -23.54 -30.11 -2.59
CA THR A 228 -23.66 -31.18 -3.57
C THR A 228 -24.90 -30.90 -4.43
N ASN A 229 -24.73 -30.13 -5.50
CA ASN A 229 -25.67 -30.11 -6.61
C ASN A 229 -25.54 -31.44 -7.35
N ILE A 230 -26.32 -32.42 -6.87
CA ILE A 230 -26.75 -33.56 -7.67
C ILE A 230 -27.64 -32.98 -8.76
N ILE A 231 -27.06 -32.67 -9.92
CA ILE A 231 -27.82 -32.37 -11.12
C ILE A 231 -28.25 -33.72 -11.70
N ASP A 232 -29.51 -34.07 -11.47
CA ASP A 232 -30.21 -35.08 -12.26
C ASP A 232 -30.18 -34.63 -13.73
N ILE A 233 -29.33 -35.27 -14.53
CA ILE A 233 -29.37 -35.16 -15.98
C ILE A 233 -30.61 -35.92 -16.44
N LYS A 234 -31.72 -35.21 -16.60
CA LYS A 234 -32.83 -35.68 -17.42
C LYS A 234 -32.46 -35.45 -18.88
N ASP A 235 -32.31 -36.56 -19.60
CA ASP A 235 -32.34 -36.59 -21.05
C ASP A 235 -33.65 -35.94 -21.50
N SER A 236 -33.56 -34.76 -22.12
CA SER A 236 -34.67 -34.10 -22.80
C SER A 236 -34.25 -33.92 -24.26
N ASP A 237 -34.60 -34.92 -25.05
CA ASP A 237 -34.81 -34.76 -26.48
C ASP A 237 -35.91 -33.72 -26.66
N ASP A 238 -35.59 -32.58 -27.26
CA ASP A 238 -36.55 -31.85 -28.10
C ASP A 238 -35.83 -30.85 -29.00
N ASP A 239 -35.83 -31.21 -30.27
CA ASP A 239 -35.67 -30.34 -31.43
C ASP A 239 -36.62 -29.13 -31.31
N GLN A 240 -36.08 -27.91 -31.41
CA GLN A 240 -36.75 -26.86 -32.17
C GLN A 240 -35.83 -25.70 -32.54
N THR A 241 -35.50 -25.66 -33.82
CA THR A 241 -35.03 -24.51 -34.59
C THR A 241 -36.05 -23.36 -34.60
N HIS A 242 -35.63 -22.14 -34.22
CA HIS A 242 -36.16 -20.89 -34.78
C HIS A 242 -35.16 -19.71 -34.58
N PRO A 243 -35.26 -18.61 -35.35
CA PRO A 243 -34.11 -17.86 -35.85
C PRO A 243 -33.70 -16.66 -34.98
N ARG A 244 -32.41 -16.34 -35.09
CA ARG A 244 -31.74 -15.12 -34.58
C ARG A 244 -32.47 -13.84 -35.02
N GLN A 245 -32.91 -13.05 -34.06
CA GLN A 245 -32.96 -11.60 -34.20
C GLN A 245 -31.65 -11.01 -33.68
N GLU A 246 -30.98 -10.26 -34.55
CA GLU A 246 -29.82 -9.42 -34.21
C GLU A 246 -30.34 -8.15 -33.55
N GLU A 247 -30.13 -8.01 -32.24
CA GLU A 247 -30.24 -6.71 -31.57
C GLU A 247 -28.83 -6.14 -31.34
N ASN A 248 -28.58 -5.04 -32.04
CA ASN A 248 -27.48 -4.12 -31.82
C ASN A 248 -27.56 -3.53 -30.41
N LEU A 249 -26.68 -3.95 -29.51
CA LEU A 249 -26.37 -3.20 -28.29
C LEU A 249 -25.00 -2.53 -28.44
N SER A 250 -25.07 -1.27 -28.85
CA SER A 250 -24.01 -0.27 -28.68
C SER A 250 -23.90 0.06 -27.19
N SER A 251 -23.09 -0.71 -26.46
CA SER A 251 -22.77 -0.44 -25.06
C SER A 251 -21.68 0.62 -24.96
N ARG A 252 -22.13 1.87 -24.85
CA ARG A 252 -21.36 3.03 -24.43
C ARG A 252 -21.07 2.89 -22.92
N SER A 253 -19.93 2.31 -22.56
CA SER A 253 -19.49 2.27 -21.16
C SER A 253 -18.90 3.63 -20.77
N SER A 254 -19.73 4.45 -20.12
CA SER A 254 -19.30 5.59 -19.31
C SER A 254 -18.72 5.06 -18.00
N TRP A 255 -17.41 5.21 -17.80
CA TRP A 255 -16.80 4.96 -16.50
C TRP A 255 -16.70 6.30 -15.76
N ASN A 256 -17.54 6.48 -14.74
CA ASN A 256 -17.35 7.54 -13.76
C ASN A 256 -16.29 7.06 -12.76
N LEU A 257 -15.22 7.84 -12.67
CA LEU A 257 -14.12 7.63 -11.73
C LEU A 257 -14.41 8.47 -10.48
N GLU A 258 -15.22 7.92 -9.57
CA GLU A 258 -15.33 8.43 -8.20
C GLU A 258 -14.80 7.35 -7.25
N ASP A 259 -13.90 7.80 -6.37
CA ASP A 259 -13.24 7.06 -5.28
C ASP A 259 -12.09 6.14 -5.67
N GLY A 260 -10.88 6.71 -5.62
CA GLY A 260 -9.58 6.04 -5.73
C GLY A 260 -9.32 5.00 -4.63
N LYS A 261 -10.07 3.90 -4.65
CA LYS A 261 -9.71 2.65 -3.98
C LYS A 261 -9.21 1.68 -5.04
N LEU A 262 -7.91 1.40 -4.99
CA LEU A 262 -7.30 0.24 -5.62
C LEU A 262 -7.99 -1.01 -5.07
N PHE A 263 -8.90 -1.58 -5.86
CA PHE A 263 -9.36 -2.94 -5.65
C PHE A 263 -8.25 -3.86 -6.15
N GLU A 264 -7.65 -4.65 -5.25
CA GLU A 264 -6.97 -5.87 -5.65
C GLU A 264 -8.01 -6.77 -6.33
N GLU A 265 -7.86 -6.97 -7.63
CA GLU A 265 -8.69 -7.94 -8.36
C GLU A 265 -8.33 -9.35 -7.87
N PRO A 266 -9.33 -10.17 -7.53
CA PRO A 266 -9.10 -11.59 -7.29
C PRO A 266 -8.74 -12.27 -8.62
N HIS A 267 -7.64 -13.01 -8.60
CA HIS A 267 -7.14 -13.90 -9.66
C HIS A 267 -8.19 -14.97 -10.07
N TYR A 268 -9.21 -14.60 -10.83
CA TYR A 268 -10.21 -15.54 -11.37
C TYR A 268 -9.92 -16.02 -12.80
N CYS A 269 -8.80 -15.62 -13.40
CA CYS A 269 -8.53 -15.97 -14.80
C CYS A 269 -8.09 -17.42 -15.04
N CYS A 270 -7.79 -18.22 -14.01
CA CYS A 270 -7.29 -19.59 -14.18
C CYS A 270 -8.24 -20.72 -13.75
N GLN A 271 -9.36 -20.44 -13.07
CA GLN A 271 -10.21 -21.51 -12.51
C GLN A 271 -11.36 -21.98 -13.41
N MET A 272 -11.63 -21.29 -14.52
CA MET A 272 -12.74 -21.64 -15.43
C MET A 272 -12.38 -22.71 -16.48
N VAL A 273 -11.17 -23.25 -16.50
CA VAL A 273 -10.77 -24.29 -17.48
C VAL A 273 -11.19 -25.70 -17.03
N LEU A 274 -11.54 -25.91 -15.76
CA LEU A 274 -11.88 -27.24 -15.23
C LEU A 274 -13.37 -27.60 -15.32
N LEU A 275 -14.26 -26.70 -15.76
CA LEU A 275 -15.71 -26.95 -15.80
C LEU A 275 -16.27 -27.37 -17.18
N TYR A 276 -15.42 -27.55 -18.20
CA TYR A 276 -15.89 -27.79 -19.59
C TYR A 276 -15.30 -29.02 -20.30
N LEU A 277 -14.69 -29.97 -19.59
CA LEU A 277 -14.24 -31.25 -20.14
C LEU A 277 -14.95 -32.42 -19.44
#